data_AF-A0A1Q3MRT2-F1
#
_entry.id   AF-A0A1Q3MRT2-F1
#
_cell.length_a   1.000
_cell.length_b   1.000
_cell.length_c   1.000
_cell.angle_alpha   90.00
_cell.angle_beta   90.00
_cell.angle_gamma   90.00
#
_symmetry.space_group_name_H-M   'P 1'
#
loop_
_entity.id
_entity.type
_entity.pdbx_description
1 polymer ?
#
loop_
_entity_poly.entity_id
_entity_poly.type
_entity_poly.pdbx_seq_one_letter_code
_entity_poly.pdbx_strand_id
1 'polypeptide(L)' 'MLKSLTKLIEKETEMEWRVDRRTRGKDVENEKGKLTQTWVLILSNKEGHRQFVPEHRIWESFRLAEEEEGAETAQS' A
#
# COMPACT_ATOMS: atom_id res chain seq x y z
N MET A 1 -4.58 -16.54 -3.21
CA MET A 1 -3.64 -16.04 -2.18
C MET A 1 -2.87 -14.90 -2.81
N LEU A 2 -3.11 -13.64 -2.42
CA LEU A 2 -2.27 -12.54 -2.89
C LEU A 2 -0.86 -12.74 -2.29
N LYS A 3 0.03 -13.34 -3.07
CA LYS A 3 1.47 -13.23 -2.89
C LYS A 3 1.86 -11.78 -3.20
N SER A 4 2.85 -11.28 -2.48
CA SER A 4 3.38 -9.90 -2.46
C SER A 4 2.65 -8.99 -1.46
N LEU A 5 3.08 -9.09 -0.20
CA LEU A 5 2.91 -8.05 0.81
C LEU A 5 3.72 -6.83 0.34
N THR A 6 3.11 -5.94 -0.44
CA THR A 6 3.75 -4.70 -0.87
C THR A 6 4.21 -3.92 0.36
N LYS A 7 5.52 -3.68 0.46
CA LYS A 7 6.10 -2.79 1.45
C LYS A 7 6.06 -1.36 0.93
N LEU A 8 5.67 -0.45 1.80
CA LEU A 8 5.55 0.97 1.52
C LEU A 8 6.39 1.74 2.53
N ILE A 9 6.95 2.86 2.10
CA ILE A 9 7.64 3.81 2.97
C ILE A 9 6.82 5.09 3.02
N GLU A 10 6.44 5.52 4.23
CA GLU A 10 5.78 6.81 4.44
C GLU A 10 6.77 7.95 4.23
N LYS A 11 6.47 8.88 3.33
CA LYS A 11 7.41 9.93 2.89
C LYS A 11 7.77 10.93 3.98
N GLU A 12 6.88 11.14 4.96
CA GLU A 12 7.08 12.14 6.02
C GLU A 12 7.97 11.61 7.16
N THR A 13 7.76 10.35 7.53
CA THR A 13 8.41 9.73 8.70
C THR A 13 9.50 8.73 8.32
N GLU A 14 9.61 8.38 7.03
CA GLU A 14 10.44 7.30 6.49
C GLU A 14 10.12 5.93 7.12
N MET A 15 8.92 5.78 7.65
CA MET A 15 8.48 4.56 8.33
C MET A 15 8.07 3.47 7.34
N GLU A 16 8.48 2.21 7.61
CA GLU A 16 8.05 1.04 6.83
C GLU A 16 6.63 0.61 7.24
N TRP A 17 5.77 0.53 6.24
CA TRP A 17 4.41 0.03 6.31
C TRP A 17 4.24 -1.19 5.39
N ARG A 18 3.32 -2.08 5.75
CA ARG A 18 2.98 -3.28 4.97
C ARG A 18 1.51 -3.27 4.63
N VAL A 19 1.18 -3.57 3.38
CA VAL A 19 -0.21 -3.79 2.97
C VAL A 19 -0.66 -5.16 3.46
N ASP A 20 -1.46 -5.20 4.52
CA ASP A 20 -2.01 -6.46 5.05
C ASP A 20 -3.18 -6.96 4.22
N ARG A 21 -4.10 -6.04 3.88
CA ARG A 21 -5.36 -6.38 3.24
C ARG A 21 -5.87 -5.23 2.38
N ARG A 22 -6.61 -5.58 1.32
CA ARG A 22 -7.43 -4.66 0.54
C ARG A 22 -8.90 -4.95 0.79
N THR A 23 -9.68 -3.93 1.12
CA THR A 23 -11.12 -4.03 1.39
C THR A 23 -11.90 -3.05 0.53
N ARG A 24 -13.16 -3.39 0.21
CA ARG A 24 -14.05 -2.49 -0.53
C ARG A 24 -14.34 -1.24 0.30
N GLY A 25 -14.13 -0.08 -0.30
CA GLY A 25 -14.51 1.22 0.26
C GLY A 25 -15.94 1.60 -0.10
N LYS A 26 -16.32 2.84 0.21
CA LYS A 26 -17.63 3.39 -0.17
C LYS A 26 -17.63 3.67 -1.68
N ASP A 27 -18.72 3.33 -2.36
CA ASP A 27 -18.89 3.72 -3.76
C ASP A 27 -19.02 5.25 -3.83
N VAL A 28 -18.24 5.89 -4.70
CA VAL A 28 -18.24 7.35 -4.90
C VAL A 28 -18.80 7.68 -6.27
N GLU A 29 -19.61 8.73 -6.36
CA GLU A 29 -20.11 9.20 -7.65
C GLU A 29 -18.99 9.95 -8.39
N ASN A 30 -18.72 9.57 -9.64
CA ASN A 30 -17.75 10.25 -10.49
C ASN A 30 -18.37 11.45 -11.22
N GLU A 31 -17.56 12.20 -11.95
CA GLU A 31 -17.99 13.40 -12.72
C GLU A 31 -19.08 13.13 -13.77
N LYS A 32 -19.37 11.85 -14.08
CA LYS A 32 -20.42 11.43 -15.01
C LYS A 32 -21.68 10.93 -14.29
N GLY A 33 -21.80 11.14 -12.98
CA GLY A 33 -22.92 10.65 -12.16
C GLY A 33 -22.93 9.13 -11.97
N LYS A 34 -21.81 8.43 -12.24
CA LYS A 34 -21.72 6.98 -12.08
C LYS A 34 -21.03 6.62 -10.78
N LEU A 35 -21.62 5.69 -10.05
CA LEU A 35 -21.00 5.06 -8.88
C LEU A 35 -19.74 4.30 -9.32
N THR A 36 -18.61 4.69 -8.74
CA THR A 36 -17.29 4.10 -8.93
C THR A 36 -16.90 3.43 -7.62
N GLN A 37 -16.62 2.13 -7.69
CA GLN A 37 -16.19 1.36 -6.53
C GLN A 37 -14.79 1.82 -6.11
N THR A 38 -14.63 2.12 -4.82
CA THR A 38 -13.34 2.45 -4.24
C THR A 38 -12.76 1.28 -3.45
N TRP A 39 -11.45 1.32 -3.23
CA TRP A 39 -10.72 0.35 -2.43
C TRP A 39 -9.95 1.07 -1.33
N VAL A 40 -9.88 0.42 -0.17
CA VAL A 40 -9.13 0.88 0.99
C VAL A 40 -8.08 -0.18 1.30
N LEU A 41 -6.83 0.25 1.39
CA LEU A 41 -5.70 -0.54 1.83
C LEU A 41 -5.60 -0.44 3.34
N ILE A 42 -5.47 -1.59 4.00
CA ILE A 42 -5.19 -1.70 5.42
C ILE A 42 -3.69 -1.92 5.56
N LEU A 43 -3.01 -0.94 6.14
CA LEU A 43 -1.58 -0.95 6.37
C LEU A 43 -1.28 -1.24 7.85
N SER A 44 -0.19 -1.95 8.11
CA SER A 44 0.40 -2.03 9.45
C SER A 44 1.89 -1.75 9.44
N ASN A 45 2.41 -1.25 10.57
CA ASN A 45 3.84 -1.01 10.77
C ASN A 45 4.41 -1.96 11.84
N LYS A 46 5.74 -1.90 12.06
CA LYS A 46 6.43 -2.72 13.07
C LYS A 46 6.05 -2.38 14.52
N GLU A 47 5.52 -1.19 14.75
CA GLU A 47 5.06 -0.74 16.07
C GLU A 47 3.65 -1.25 16.41
N GLY A 48 2.98 -1.93 15.46
CA GLY A 48 1.61 -2.41 15.64
C GLY A 48 0.54 -1.36 15.35
N HIS A 49 0.92 -0.20 14.82
CA HIS A 49 -0.02 0.80 14.32
C HIS A 49 -0.70 0.29 13.05
N ARG A 50 -1.95 0.70 12.86
CA ARG A 50 -2.76 0.39 11.67
C ARG A 50 -3.30 1.65 11.04
N GLN A 51 -3.25 1.71 9.71
CA GLN A 51 -3.77 2.82 8.95
C GLN A 51 -4.64 2.33 7.80
N PHE A 52 -5.67 3.11 7.47
CA PHE A 52 -6.61 2.83 6.39
C PHE A 52 -6.43 3.91 5.33
N VAL A 53 -5.94 3.53 4.16
CA VAL A 53 -5.60 4.48 3.10
C VAL A 53 -6.40 4.14 1.85
N PRO A 54 -7.18 5.09 1.28
CA PRO A 54 -7.80 4.89 -0.02
C PRO A 54 -6.73 4.57 -1.07
N GLU A 55 -6.95 3.52 -1.84
CA GLU A 55 -5.96 3.03 -2.81
C GLU A 55 -5.53 4.11 -3.81
N HIS A 56 -6.44 4.99 -4.22
CA HIS A 56 -6.14 6.08 -5.16
C HIS A 56 -5.25 7.19 -4.56
N ARG A 57 -5.12 7.25 -3.23
CA ARG A 57 -4.28 8.26 -2.53
C ARG A 57 -3.00 7.67 -1.93
N ILE A 58 -2.78 6.37 -2.06
CA ILE A 58 -1.62 5.72 -1.42
C ILE A 58 -0.31 6.38 -1.82
N TRP A 59 -0.19 6.79 -3.09
CA TRP A 59 1.02 7.41 -3.62
C TRP A 59 1.22 8.87 -3.24
N GLU A 60 0.22 9.50 -2.62
CA GLU A 60 0.36 10.85 -2.06
C GLU A 60 1.31 10.80 -0.86
N SER A 61 1.04 9.92 0.10
CA SER A 61 1.78 9.80 1.36
C SER A 61 2.87 8.71 1.36
N PHE A 62 2.79 7.72 0.48
CA PHE A 62 3.70 6.58 0.46
C PHE A 62 4.47 6.45 -0.85
N ARG A 63 5.62 5.80 -0.78
CA ARG A 63 6.36 5.27 -1.93
C ARG A 63 6.54 3.76 -1.78
N LEU A 64 6.79 3.05 -2.87
CA LEU A 64 7.22 1.66 -2.79
C LEU A 64 8.53 1.61 -2.01
N ALA A 65 8.65 0.68 -1.06
CA ALA A 65 9.97 0.25 -0.65
C ALA A 65 10.54 -0.46 -1.88
N GLU A 66 11.55 0.13 -2.52
CA GLU A 66 12.32 -0.59 -3.54
C GLU A 66 12.71 -1.93 -2.90
N GLU A 67 12.34 -3.04 -3.53
CA GLU A 67 12.93 -4.32 -3.15
C GLU A 67 14.43 -4.15 -3.42
N GLU A 68 15.21 -3.92 -2.37
CA GLU A 68 16.62 -4.28 -2.44
C GLU A 68 16.66 -5.80 -2.67
N GLU A 69 16.56 -6.20 -3.94
CA GLU A 69 17.04 -7.48 -4.44
C GLU A 69 18.57 -7.50 -4.27
N GLY A 70 19.01 -7.62 -3.03
CA GLY A 70 20.31 -8.18 -2.71
C GLY A 70 20.21 -9.70 -2.77
N ALA A 71 20.46 -10.27 -3.95
CA ALA A 71 20.91 -11.64 -4.06
C ALA A 71 22.04 -11.74 -5.10
N GLU A 72 23.23 -11.34 -4.65
CA GLU A 72 24.46 -12.05 -4.98
C GLU A 72 24.20 -13.57 -4.90
N THR A 73 24.25 -14.29 -6.04
CA THR A 73 24.86 -15.63 -6.14
C THR A 73 24.90 -16.15 -7.58
N ALA A 74 26.10 -16.14 -8.16
CA ALA A 74 26.67 -17.23 -8.97
C ALA A 74 28.19 -17.00 -9.02
N GLN A 75 28.89 -17.32 -7.93
CA GLN A 75 29.76 -18.50 -7.80
C GLN A 75 31.04 -18.44 -8.66
N SER A 76 32.15 -18.27 -7.93
CA SER A 76 33.50 -18.84 -8.06
C SER A 76 33.98 -19.38 -9.40
#